data_AF-A0A4Y1Z9V8-F1
#
_entry.id   AF-A0A4Y1Z9V8-F1
#
_cell.length_a   1.000
_cell.length_b   1.000
_cell.length_c   1.000
_cell.angle_alpha   90.00
_cell.angle_beta   90.00
_cell.angle_gamma   90.00
#
_symmetry.space_group_name_H-M   'P 1'
#
loop_
_entity.id
_entity.type
_entity.pdbx_description
1 polymer ?
#
loop_
_entity_poly.entity_id
_entity_poly.type
_entity_poly.pdbx_seq_one_letter_code
_entity_poly.pdbx_strand_id
1 'polypeptide(L)' 'MTRLVDLAGAAVSGIGIVIEKSFQQGRGRLDRAGYAVYSLARIASLNDHHVQFLD' A
#
# COMPACT_ATOMS: atom_id res chain seq x y z
N MET A 1 -2.47 6.35 -10.32
CA MET A 1 -3.82 5.76 -10.39
C MET A 1 -4.84 6.65 -9.67
N THR A 2 -4.67 6.95 -8.38
CA THR A 2 -5.60 7.80 -7.62
C THR A 2 -5.92 9.15 -8.31
N ARG A 3 -4.90 9.83 -8.87
CA ARG A 3 -5.10 11.05 -9.67
C ARG A 3 -6.02 10.87 -10.89
N LEU A 4 -6.02 9.70 -11.53
CA LEU A 4 -6.91 9.44 -12.67
C LEU A 4 -8.36 9.26 -12.23
N VAL A 5 -8.57 8.60 -11.08
CA VAL A 5 -9.90 8.44 -10.48
C VAL A 5 -10.46 9.81 -10.08
N ASP A 6 -9.62 10.66 -9.48
CA ASP A 6 -9.96 12.04 -9.13
C ASP A 6 -10.30 12.90 -10.36
N LEU A 7 -9.48 12.84 -11.42
CA LEU A 7 -9.75 13.53 -12.69
C LEU A 7 -11.04 13.04 -13.38
N ALA A 8 -11.47 11.81 -13.11
CA ALA A 8 -12.73 11.26 -13.60
C ALA A 8 -13.95 11.68 -12.75
N GLY A 9 -13.76 12.48 -11.70
CA GLY A 9 -14.82 12.91 -10.78
C GLY A 9 -15.32 11.79 -9.86
N ALA A 10 -14.55 10.72 -9.69
CA ALA A 10 -14.90 9.56 -8.87
C ALA A 10 -14.13 9.54 -7.54
N ALA A 11 -14.66 8.82 -6.57
CA ALA A 11 -14.01 8.61 -5.27
C ALA A 11 -13.28 7.26 -5.23
N VAL A 12 -12.08 7.25 -4.65
CA VAL A 12 -11.36 6.01 -4.36
C VAL A 12 -11.91 5.42 -3.06
N SER A 13 -12.64 4.31 -3.17
CA SER A 13 -13.17 3.59 -1.99
C SER A 13 -12.06 2.92 -1.15
N GLY A 14 -11.00 2.47 -1.80
CA GLY A 14 -9.83 1.89 -1.14
C GLY A 14 -8.79 1.40 -2.14
N ILE A 15 -7.65 0.95 -1.62
CA ILE A 15 -6.54 0.42 -2.41
C ILE A 15 -6.21 -0.96 -1.88
N GLY A 16 -6.43 -1.98 -2.72
CA GLY A 16 -6.00 -3.35 -2.45
C GLY A 16 -4.59 -3.60 -2.97
N ILE A 17 -3.71 -4.11 -2.11
CA ILE A 17 -2.35 -4.53 -2.46
C ILE A 17 -2.20 -6.02 -2.15
N VAL A 18 -1.74 -6.80 -3.13
CA VAL A 18 -1.51 -8.23 -2.91
C VAL A 18 -0.28 -8.43 -1.99
N ILE A 19 0.84 -7.77 -2.30
CA ILE A 19 2.08 -7.83 -1.51
C ILE A 19 2.57 -6.41 -1.22
N GLU A 20 2.56 -6.01 0.04
CA GLU A 20 3.08 -4.73 0.51
C GLU A 20 4.49 -4.92 1.07
N LYS A 21 5.45 -4.07 0.65
CA LYS A 21 6.75 -3.94 1.32
C LYS A 21 6.66 -2.85 2.37
N SER A 22 6.35 -3.22 3.60
CA SER A 22 6.05 -2.27 4.69
C SER A 22 7.27 -1.47 5.16
N PHE A 23 8.49 -1.94 4.85
CA PHE A 23 9.73 -1.18 5.05
C PHE A 23 9.95 -0.06 4.02
N GLN A 24 9.10 0.04 2.98
CA GLN A 24 9.15 1.13 2.01
C GLN A 24 8.08 2.19 2.30
N GLN A 25 8.35 3.44 1.91
CA GLN A 25 7.50 4.59 2.25
C GLN A 25 6.16 4.66 1.51
N GLY A 26 5.88 3.74 0.57
CA GLY A 26 4.70 3.81 -0.31
C GLY A 26 3.38 3.83 0.46
N ARG A 27 3.24 2.94 1.45
CA ARG A 27 2.05 2.85 2.31
C ARG A 27 1.78 4.17 3.05
N GLY A 28 2.79 4.70 3.73
CA GLY A 28 2.66 5.96 4.47
C GLY A 28 2.31 7.17 3.59
N ARG A 29 2.66 7.18 2.29
CA ARG A 29 2.20 8.22 1.36
C ARG A 29 0.70 8.10 1.06
N LEU A 30 0.19 6.89 0.94
CA LEU A 30 -1.24 6.63 0.72
C LEU A 30 -2.06 6.93 1.98
N ASP A 31 -1.56 6.54 3.17
CA ASP A 31 -2.22 6.84 4.45
C ASP A 31 -2.31 8.36 4.69
N ARG A 32 -1.22 9.10 4.45
CA ARG A 32 -1.23 10.58 4.56
C ARG A 32 -2.16 11.26 3.55
N ALA A 33 -2.41 10.62 2.42
CA ALA A 33 -3.38 11.09 1.43
C ALA A 33 -4.83 10.67 1.76
N GLY A 34 -5.06 9.99 2.90
CA GLY A 34 -6.38 9.64 3.40
C GLY A 34 -7.00 8.39 2.77
N TYR A 35 -6.23 7.58 2.03
CA TYR A 35 -6.76 6.36 1.41
C TYR A 35 -6.79 5.19 2.38
N ALA A 36 -7.90 4.45 2.39
CA ALA A 36 -7.94 3.14 3.03
C ALA A 36 -7.13 2.13 2.20
N VAL A 37 -6.09 1.55 2.78
CA VAL A 37 -5.21 0.59 2.10
C VAL A 37 -5.29 -0.77 2.79
N TYR A 38 -5.50 -1.82 2.01
CA TYR A 38 -5.66 -3.20 2.47
C TYR A 38 -4.63 -4.07 1.78
N SER A 39 -3.84 -4.80 2.57
CA SER A 39 -2.72 -5.58 2.06
C SER A 39 -2.88 -7.04 2.47
N LEU A 40 -2.86 -7.97 1.50
CA LEU A 40 -3.04 -9.40 1.79
C LEU A 40 -1.81 -10.02 2.44
N ALA A 41 -0.62 -9.62 1.99
CA ALA A 41 0.65 -9.98 2.61
C ALA A 41 1.49 -8.71 2.84
N ARG A 42 2.03 -8.56 4.06
CA ARG A 42 2.83 -7.40 4.46
C ARG A 42 4.23 -7.88 4.80
N ILE A 43 5.23 -7.40 4.09
CA ILE A 43 6.63 -7.79 4.26
C ILE A 43 7.33 -6.74 5.12
N ALA A 44 7.81 -7.16 6.28
CA ALA A 44 8.62 -6.37 7.20
C ALA A 44 10.07 -6.22 6.70
N SER A 45 10.64 -7.27 6.09
CA SER A 45 12.03 -7.26 5.63
C SER A 45 12.27 -8.24 4.47
N LEU A 46 13.28 -7.95 3.65
CA LEU A 46 13.84 -8.81 2.60
C LEU A 46 15.35 -9.04 2.79
N ASN A 47 15.87 -8.83 4.00
CA ASN A 47 17.30 -8.99 4.29
C ASN A 47 17.71 -10.46 4.23
N ASP A 48 19.00 -10.71 3.99
CA ASP A 48 19.61 -12.05 4.00
C ASP A 48 18.88 -13.07 3.11
N HIS A 49 18.30 -12.60 2.00
CA HIS A 49 17.50 -13.41 1.06
C HIS A 49 16.29 -14.11 1.71
N HIS A 50 15.81 -13.60 2.85
CA HIS A 50 14.68 -14.15 3.60
C HIS A 50 13.51 -13.16 3.64
N VAL A 51 12.30 -13.65 3.43
CA VAL A 51 11.08 -12.85 3.52
C VAL A 51 10.55 -12.93 4.95
N GLN A 52 10.54 -11.80 5.65
CA GLN A 52 9.86 -11.69 6.94
C GLN A 52 8.55 -10.94 6.76
N PHE A 53 7.43 -11.57 7.13
CA PHE A 53 6.13 -10.90 7.16
C PHE A 53 5.96 -10.05 8.42
N LEU A 54 5.09 -9.05 8.35
CA LEU A 54 4.66 -8.24 9.49
C LEU A 54 3.59 -9.02 10.28
N ASP A 55 3.70 -9.03 11.61
CA ASP A 55 2.68 -9.61 12.50
C ASP A 55 1.33 -8.87 12.42
#